data_AF-A0AB32TDB7-F1
#
_entry.id   AF-A0AB32TDB7-F1
#
_cell.length_a   1.000
_cell.length_b   1.000
_cell.length_c   1.000
_cell.angle_alpha   90.00
_cell.angle_beta   90.00
_cell.angle_gamma   90.00
#
_symmetry.space_group_name_H-M   'P 1'
#
loop_
_entity.id
_entity.type
_entity.pdbx_description
1 polymer ?
#
loop_
_entity_poly.entity_id
_entity_poly.type
_entity_poly.pdbx_seq_one_letter_code
_entity_poly.pdbx_strand_id
1 'polypeptide(L)'
;MHGPRQLTVVDIKSKQLTVRWEPFGYNVTRCYSYNLTVQYRYSSNGKEDRREEQCFDLHSPAPQHTIRNLPPFTNVSIRLVLRNREGDKDSPELQVLTDEDVPGPVPQDSIQGNTYEEKITLRWREPLHTYGIIKQYEVRTTHTHTHTHTHTHTHTHTAR
;
A
#
# COMPACT_ATOMS: atom_id res chain seq x y z
N MET A 1 17.34 -21.36 20.87
CA MET A 1 15.93 -21.23 20.44
C MET A 1 15.87 -20.07 19.46
N HIS A 2 15.40 -20.29 18.24
CA HIS A 2 15.31 -19.26 17.20
C HIS A 2 13.84 -19.06 16.82
N GLY A 3 13.48 -17.88 16.32
CA GLY A 3 12.16 -17.64 15.77
C GLY A 3 11.98 -18.27 14.39
N PRO A 4 10.79 -18.14 13.79
CA PRO A 4 10.49 -18.58 12.43
C PRO A 4 11.51 -18.01 11.41
N ARG A 5 11.76 -18.76 10.33
CA ARG A 5 12.76 -18.42 9.30
C ARG A 5 12.13 -18.30 7.92
N GLN A 6 12.91 -17.71 7.00
CA GLN A 6 12.56 -17.54 5.59
C GLN A 6 11.21 -16.82 5.37
N LEU A 7 10.92 -15.82 6.21
CA LEU A 7 9.79 -14.92 5.99
C LEU A 7 10.00 -14.19 4.66
N THR A 8 9.16 -14.48 3.68
CA THR A 8 9.26 -13.96 2.30
C THR A 8 7.89 -13.52 1.79
N VAL A 9 7.88 -12.62 0.82
CA VAL A 9 6.66 -12.18 0.15
C VAL A 9 6.33 -13.14 -1.01
N VAL A 10 5.05 -13.44 -1.16
CA VAL A 10 4.49 -14.25 -2.26
C VAL A 10 3.75 -13.39 -3.27
N ASP A 11 2.97 -12.42 -2.78
CA ASP A 11 2.12 -11.54 -3.58
C ASP A 11 2.05 -10.16 -2.92
N ILE A 12 2.13 -9.10 -3.73
CA ILE A 12 1.98 -7.71 -3.31
C ILE A 12 0.85 -7.11 -4.14
N LYS A 13 -0.05 -6.38 -3.47
CA LYS A 13 -1.08 -5.56 -4.10
C LYS A 13 -1.16 -4.23 -3.36
N SER A 14 -1.98 -3.31 -3.86
CA SER A 14 -2.11 -1.97 -3.28
C SER A 14 -2.63 -1.98 -1.83
N LYS A 15 -3.48 -2.93 -1.45
CA LYS A 15 -4.14 -2.97 -0.12
C LYS A 15 -3.97 -4.27 0.64
N GLN A 16 -3.14 -5.18 0.11
CA GLN A 16 -2.87 -6.45 0.76
C GLN A 16 -1.50 -6.98 0.35
N LEU A 17 -0.92 -7.83 1.19
CA LEU A 17 0.27 -8.60 0.87
C LEU A 17 0.13 -9.99 1.44
N THR A 18 0.73 -10.97 0.77
CA THR A 18 0.78 -12.35 1.25
C THR A 18 2.22 -12.72 1.57
N VAL A 19 2.46 -13.11 2.81
CA VAL A 19 3.76 -13.62 3.28
C VAL A 19 3.71 -15.13 3.44
N ARG A 20 4.87 -15.76 3.29
CA ARG A 20 5.10 -17.16 3.60
C ARG A 20 6.35 -17.34 4.45
N TRP A 21 6.46 -18.46 5.13
CA TRP A 21 7.64 -18.81 5.92
C TRP A 21 7.98 -20.29 5.82
N GLU A 22 9.18 -20.66 6.28
CA GLU A 22 9.59 -22.06 6.39
C GLU A 22 8.75 -22.77 7.46
N PRO A 23 8.13 -23.93 7.16
CA PRO A 23 7.43 -24.72 8.16
C PRO A 23 8.37 -25.09 9.31
N PHE A 24 7.85 -25.06 10.54
CA PHE A 24 8.62 -25.45 11.72
C PHE A 24 7.82 -26.39 12.62
N GLY A 25 8.55 -27.30 13.27
CA GLY A 25 7.96 -28.28 14.19
C GLY A 25 8.39 -28.09 15.64
N TYR A 26 8.22 -29.15 16.42
CA TYR A 26 8.50 -29.17 17.87
C TYR A 26 9.93 -28.71 18.25
N ASN A 27 10.91 -28.94 17.38
CA ASN A 27 12.29 -28.49 17.59
C ASN A 27 12.41 -26.97 17.75
N VAL A 28 11.51 -26.21 17.12
CA VAL A 28 11.42 -24.76 17.19
C VAL A 28 10.43 -24.34 18.28
N THR A 29 9.23 -24.93 18.33
CA THR A 29 8.18 -24.50 19.27
C THR A 29 8.46 -24.90 20.71
N ARG A 30 9.14 -26.03 20.96
CA ARG A 30 9.46 -26.60 22.29
C ARG A 30 8.26 -26.75 23.23
N CYS A 31 7.06 -26.68 22.68
CA CYS A 31 5.80 -26.75 23.38
C CYS A 31 4.72 -27.16 22.38
N TYR A 32 3.75 -27.97 22.81
CA TYR A 32 2.58 -28.31 21.99
C TYR A 32 1.54 -27.18 21.97
N SER A 33 1.58 -26.28 22.95
CA SER A 33 0.71 -25.11 23.04
C SER A 33 1.50 -23.86 22.68
N TYR A 34 1.37 -23.40 21.45
CA TYR A 34 2.00 -22.19 20.94
C TYR A 34 1.05 -21.41 20.03
N ASN A 35 1.32 -20.13 19.84
CA ASN A 35 0.68 -19.33 18.81
C ASN A 35 1.75 -18.68 17.92
N LEU A 36 1.37 -18.44 16.67
CA LEU A 36 2.16 -17.66 15.73
C LEU A 36 1.31 -16.48 15.31
N THR A 37 1.89 -15.28 15.36
CA THR A 37 1.23 -14.07 14.88
C THR A 37 2.11 -13.35 13.87
N VAL A 38 1.48 -12.79 12.84
CA VAL A 38 2.11 -11.78 11.97
C VAL A 38 1.91 -10.44 12.64
N GLN A 39 3.02 -9.79 13.02
CA GLN A 39 3.02 -8.41 13.48
C GLN A 39 3.51 -7.52 12.34
N TYR A 40 2.79 -6.43 12.08
CA TYR A 40 3.16 -5.48 11.05
C TYR A 40 2.96 -4.05 11.49
N ARG A 41 3.76 -3.16 10.92
CA ARG A 41 3.70 -1.71 11.17
C ARG A 41 3.92 -0.92 9.90
N TYR A 42 3.28 0.23 9.82
CA TYR A 42 3.43 1.19 8.74
C TYR A 42 3.15 2.60 9.25
N SER A 43 3.71 3.60 8.59
CA SER A 43 3.38 5.01 8.87
C SER A 43 2.26 5.46 7.94
N SER A 44 1.18 6.00 8.51
CA SER A 44 0.10 6.66 7.77
C SER A 44 -0.17 8.02 8.40
N ASN A 45 -0.11 9.09 7.61
CA ASN A 45 -0.35 10.46 8.05
C ASN A 45 0.47 10.88 9.29
N GLY A 46 1.74 10.46 9.35
CA GLY A 46 2.65 10.77 10.46
C GLY A 46 2.40 9.97 11.74
N LYS A 47 1.43 9.06 11.77
CA LYS A 47 1.20 8.12 12.87
C LYS A 47 1.68 6.73 12.46
N GLU A 48 2.43 6.06 13.34
CA GLU A 48 2.76 4.65 13.19
C GLU A 48 1.55 3.82 13.63
N ASP A 49 1.04 2.97 12.75
CA ASP A 49 0.07 1.95 13.10
C ASP A 49 0.82 0.63 13.35
N ARG A 50 0.47 -0.07 14.42
CA ARG A 50 1.01 -1.40 14.75
C ARG A 50 -0.13 -2.38 14.92
N ARG A 51 -0.12 -3.43 14.12
CA ARG A 51 -1.16 -4.47 14.08
C ARG A 51 -0.55 -5.84 14.28
N GLU A 52 -1.39 -6.75 14.72
CA GLU A 52 -1.02 -8.13 14.98
C GLU A 52 -2.18 -9.05 14.63
N GLU A 53 -1.90 -10.10 13.86
CA GLU A 53 -2.88 -11.06 13.37
C GLU A 53 -2.41 -12.49 13.67
N GLN A 54 -3.33 -13.35 14.11
CA GLN A 54 -3.00 -14.76 14.36
C GLN A 54 -2.93 -15.55 13.04
N CYS A 55 -1.87 -16.35 12.90
CA CYS A 55 -1.71 -17.29 11.80
C CYS A 55 -2.40 -18.61 12.14
N PHE A 56 -3.17 -19.14 11.20
CA PHE A 56 -3.86 -20.44 11.36
C PHE A 56 -3.23 -21.56 10.52
N ASP A 57 -2.49 -21.23 9.47
CA ASP A 57 -1.91 -22.21 8.55
C ASP A 57 -0.57 -22.80 9.05
N LEU A 58 -0.53 -23.30 10.28
CA LEU A 58 0.73 -23.68 10.95
C LEU A 58 1.28 -25.04 10.51
N HIS A 59 0.42 -25.92 10.02
CA HIS A 59 0.76 -27.28 9.59
C HIS A 59 0.88 -27.40 8.04
N SER A 60 0.75 -26.25 7.38
CA SER A 60 1.10 -25.97 5.98
C SER A 60 2.44 -26.58 5.53
N PRO A 61 2.62 -27.33 4.40
CA PRO A 61 3.97 -27.47 3.85
C PRO A 61 4.48 -26.14 3.25
N ALA A 62 3.58 -25.19 2.99
CA ALA A 62 3.88 -23.84 2.53
C ALA A 62 3.01 -22.82 3.28
N PRO A 63 3.27 -22.61 4.58
CA PRO A 63 2.42 -21.82 5.45
C PRO A 63 2.43 -20.35 5.01
N GLN A 64 1.25 -19.76 4.92
CA GLN A 64 1.07 -18.40 4.41
C GLN A 64 0.05 -17.60 5.21
N HIS A 65 0.16 -16.27 5.12
CA HIS A 65 -0.79 -15.34 5.70
C HIS A 65 -0.96 -14.11 4.80
N THR A 66 -2.20 -13.71 4.56
CA THR A 66 -2.51 -12.50 3.79
C THR A 66 -2.93 -11.38 4.72
N ILE A 67 -2.10 -10.35 4.83
CA ILE A 67 -2.41 -9.10 5.53
C ILE A 67 -3.29 -8.26 4.59
N ARG A 68 -4.42 -7.76 5.09
CA ARG A 68 -5.41 -6.99 4.32
C ARG A 68 -5.56 -5.58 4.86
N ASN A 69 -6.22 -4.71 4.10
CA ASN A 69 -6.54 -3.33 4.49
C ASN A 69 -5.30 -2.47 4.76
N LEU A 70 -4.21 -2.70 4.01
CA LEU A 70 -3.02 -1.85 4.04
C LEU A 70 -3.25 -0.57 3.23
N PRO A 71 -2.62 0.55 3.59
CA PRO A 71 -2.61 1.74 2.74
C PRO A 71 -1.73 1.51 1.49
N PRO A 72 -2.18 1.95 0.30
CA PRO A 72 -1.36 1.90 -0.91
C PRO A 72 -0.05 2.66 -0.81
N PHE A 73 0.91 2.28 -1.66
CA PHE A 73 2.22 2.91 -1.78
C PHE A 73 2.89 3.25 -0.43
N THR A 74 2.86 2.31 0.52
CA THR A 74 3.37 2.48 1.88
C THR A 74 4.36 1.39 2.25
N ASN A 75 5.46 1.76 2.91
CA ASN A 75 6.42 0.81 3.46
C ASN A 75 5.84 0.13 4.70
N VAL A 76 5.71 -1.19 4.64
CA VAL A 76 5.22 -2.06 5.71
C VAL A 76 6.39 -2.88 6.24
N SER A 77 6.62 -2.83 7.55
CA SER A 77 7.58 -3.70 8.23
C SER A 77 6.84 -4.85 8.88
N ILE A 78 7.23 -6.10 8.59
CA ILE A 78 6.51 -7.32 8.95
C ILE A 78 7.46 -8.26 9.68
N ARG A 79 6.99 -8.90 10.74
CA ARG A 79 7.70 -9.99 11.41
C ARG A 79 6.74 -11.03 11.94
N LEU A 80 7.22 -12.26 12.06
CA LEU A 80 6.51 -13.32 12.75
C LEU A 80 6.93 -13.34 14.22
N VAL A 81 5.96 -13.51 15.11
CA VAL A 81 6.18 -13.68 16.56
C VAL A 81 5.64 -15.05 16.95
N LEU A 82 6.53 -15.94 17.36
CA LEU A 82 6.19 -17.25 17.92
C LEU A 82 6.15 -17.14 19.45
N ARG A 83 5.00 -17.45 20.06
CA ARG A 83 4.84 -17.42 21.52
C ARG A 83 4.49 -18.78 22.08
N ASN A 84 5.15 -19.13 23.18
CA ASN A 84 4.81 -20.28 24.00
C ASN A 84 4.88 -19.89 25.49
N ARG A 85 4.73 -20.85 26.41
CA ARG A 85 4.80 -20.60 27.86
C ARG A 85 6.17 -20.12 28.36
N GLU A 86 7.23 -20.39 27.60
CA GLU A 86 8.60 -19.98 27.94
C GLU A 86 8.92 -18.56 27.46
N GLY A 87 8.13 -18.02 26.52
CA GLY A 87 8.23 -16.66 26.01
C GLY A 87 8.10 -16.56 24.49
N ASP A 88 8.68 -15.49 23.95
CA ASP A 88 8.50 -15.08 22.55
C ASP A 88 9.81 -15.17 21.76
N LYS A 89 9.69 -15.51 20.47
CA LYS A 89 10.78 -15.47 19.49
C LYS A 89 10.31 -14.89 18.16
N ASP A 90 11.04 -13.88 17.69
CA ASP A 90 10.72 -13.16 16.47
C ASP A 90 11.51 -13.72 15.28
N SER A 91 10.93 -13.63 14.07
CA SER A 91 11.69 -13.71 12.83
C SER A 91 12.49 -12.42 12.60
N PRO A 92 13.47 -12.41 11.68
CA PRO A 92 13.96 -11.17 11.08
C PRO A 92 12.80 -10.32 10.54
N GLU A 93 12.95 -8.99 10.58
CA GLU A 93 11.96 -8.05 10.03
C GLU A 93 12.09 -7.98 8.50
N LEU A 94 10.96 -8.08 7.81
CA LEU A 94 10.81 -7.98 6.37
C LEU A 94 10.16 -6.62 6.04
N GLN A 95 10.82 -5.80 5.23
CA GLN A 95 10.27 -4.54 4.74
C GLN A 95 9.76 -4.68 3.31
N VAL A 96 8.54 -4.22 3.06
CA VAL A 96 7.84 -4.37 1.77
C VAL A 96 7.12 -3.06 1.44
N LEU A 97 7.23 -2.59 0.20
CA LEU A 97 6.42 -1.49 -0.31
C LEU A 97 5.17 -2.07 -0.99
N THR A 98 3.97 -1.67 -0.57
CA THR A 98 2.74 -2.03 -1.27
C THR A 98 2.65 -1.35 -2.63
N ASP A 99 1.94 -1.95 -3.58
CA ASP A 99 1.77 -1.37 -4.92
C ASP A 99 1.07 0.01 -4.89
N GLU A 100 1.26 0.76 -5.97
CA GLU A 100 0.52 1.98 -6.26
C GLU A 100 -0.99 1.67 -6.48
N ASP A 101 -1.86 2.65 -6.20
CA ASP A 101 -3.31 2.60 -6.47
C ASP A 101 -3.75 3.87 -7.21
N VAL A 102 -5.03 3.93 -7.58
CA VAL A 102 -5.63 5.08 -8.26
C VAL A 102 -5.55 6.32 -7.37
N PRO A 103 -4.95 7.44 -7.83
CA PRO A 103 -4.90 8.68 -7.07
C PRO A 103 -6.31 9.22 -6.75
N GLY A 104 -6.41 9.95 -5.64
CA GLY A 104 -7.59 10.74 -5.33
C GLY A 104 -7.83 11.89 -6.33
N PRO A 105 -8.98 12.57 -6.24
CA PRO A 105 -9.23 13.74 -7.06
C PRO A 105 -8.30 14.88 -6.68
N VAL A 106 -7.98 15.72 -7.68
CA VAL A 106 -7.40 17.03 -7.44
C VAL A 106 -8.36 17.86 -6.57
N PRO A 107 -7.88 18.54 -5.51
CA PRO A 107 -8.75 19.33 -4.64
C PRO A 107 -9.41 20.46 -5.44
N GLN A 108 -10.74 20.50 -5.50
CA GLN A 108 -11.47 21.46 -6.33
C GLN A 108 -11.20 22.92 -5.93
N ASP A 109 -11.06 23.16 -4.63
CA ASP A 109 -10.69 24.45 -4.03
C ASP A 109 -9.29 24.92 -4.45
N SER A 110 -8.43 24.01 -4.92
CA SER A 110 -7.08 24.33 -5.40
C SER A 110 -7.03 24.72 -6.87
N ILE A 111 -8.07 24.42 -7.64
CA ILE A 111 -8.09 24.68 -9.09
C ILE A 111 -8.30 26.17 -9.30
N GLN A 112 -7.29 26.82 -9.87
CA GLN A 112 -7.33 28.23 -10.20
C GLN A 112 -7.00 28.41 -11.68
N GLY A 113 -7.80 29.25 -12.34
CA GLY A 113 -7.66 29.53 -13.76
C GLY A 113 -7.62 31.04 -14.01
N ASN A 114 -6.71 31.47 -14.87
CA ASN A 114 -6.70 32.83 -15.42
C ASN A 114 -6.91 32.73 -16.93
N THR A 115 -7.86 33.50 -17.44
CA THR A 115 -8.19 33.58 -18.85
C THR A 115 -7.55 34.81 -19.47
N TYR A 116 -6.98 34.63 -20.66
CA TYR A 116 -6.48 35.68 -21.53
C TYR A 116 -7.11 35.49 -22.91
N GLU A 117 -6.87 36.43 -23.83
CA GLU A 117 -7.48 36.41 -25.17
C GLU A 117 -7.23 35.11 -25.94
N GLU A 118 -6.02 34.54 -25.87
CA GLU A 118 -5.62 33.34 -26.65
C GLU A 118 -5.12 32.17 -25.79
N LYS A 119 -5.19 32.28 -24.46
CA LYS A 119 -4.68 31.24 -23.56
C LYS A 119 -5.44 31.17 -22.25
N ILE A 120 -5.47 29.98 -21.68
CA ILE A 120 -5.96 29.73 -20.32
C ILE A 120 -4.79 29.14 -19.54
N THR A 121 -4.47 29.74 -18.40
CA THR A 121 -3.47 29.18 -17.46
C THR A 121 -4.19 28.54 -16.31
N LEU A 122 -3.97 27.24 -16.11
CA LEU A 122 -4.53 26.46 -15.00
C LEU A 122 -3.42 26.09 -14.01
N ARG A 123 -3.74 26.13 -12.72
CA ARG A 123 -2.90 25.63 -11.64
C ARG A 123 -3.76 24.90 -10.61
N TRP A 124 -3.21 23.86 -10.00
CA TRP A 124 -3.87 23.09 -8.95
C TRP A 124 -2.84 22.47 -8.02
N ARG A 125 -3.30 22.03 -6.84
CA ARG A 125 -2.49 21.21 -5.92
C ARG A 125 -2.63 19.74 -6.28
N GLU A 126 -1.66 18.93 -5.88
CA GLU A 126 -1.76 17.47 -6.01
C GLU A 126 -2.95 16.91 -5.22
N PRO A 127 -3.47 15.72 -5.62
CA PRO A 127 -4.45 15.00 -4.83
C PRO A 127 -4.01 14.84 -3.37
N LEU A 128 -4.96 15.00 -2.43
CA LEU A 128 -4.68 14.78 -1.00
C LEU A 128 -4.17 13.36 -0.70
N HIS A 129 -4.56 12.39 -1.52
CA HIS A 129 -4.08 11.02 -1.46
C HIS A 129 -3.59 10.63 -2.86
N THR A 130 -2.28 10.58 -3.07
CA THR A 130 -1.71 10.21 -4.37
C THR A 130 -1.68 8.71 -4.59
N TYR A 131 -1.61 7.93 -3.50
CA TYR A 131 -1.49 6.46 -3.51
C TYR A 131 -0.40 5.92 -4.45
N GLY A 132 0.65 6.71 -4.69
CA GLY A 132 1.65 6.46 -5.71
C GLY A 132 2.37 7.73 -6.14
N ILE A 133 3.16 7.62 -7.19
CA ILE A 133 3.85 8.74 -7.84
C ILE A 133 2.95 9.28 -8.94
N ILE A 134 2.59 10.56 -8.88
CA ILE A 134 1.80 11.19 -9.94
C ILE A 134 2.68 11.36 -11.19
N LYS A 135 2.36 10.62 -12.26
CA LYS A 135 3.12 10.64 -13.53
C LYS A 135 2.63 11.70 -14.52
N GLN A 136 1.32 11.97 -14.54
CA GLN A 136 0.70 12.90 -15.47
C GLN A 136 -0.66 13.40 -14.95
N TYR A 137 -1.10 14.53 -15.51
CA TYR A 137 -2.46 15.04 -15.37
C TYR A 137 -3.11 15.11 -16.75
N GLU A 138 -4.30 14.52 -16.89
CA GLU A 138 -5.11 14.64 -18.11
C GLU A 138 -6.14 15.75 -17.92
N VAL A 139 -6.11 16.77 -18.78
CA VAL A 139 -7.05 17.89 -18.74
C VAL A 139 -7.95 17.80 -19.96
N ARG A 140 -9.27 17.77 -19.74
CA ARG A 140 -10.27 17.80 -20.80
C ARG A 140 -10.98 19.14 -20.81
N THR A 141 -11.00 19.77 -21.98
CA THR A 141 -11.69 21.03 -22.20
C THR A 141 -12.84 20.81 -23.17
N THR A 142 -14.03 21.29 -22.82
CA THR A 142 -15.17 21.33 -23.73
C THR A 142 -15.39 22.77 -24.14
N HIS A 143 -15.32 23.05 -25.45
CA HIS A 143 -15.75 24.33 -25.96
C HIS A 143 -17.28 24.34 -25.96
N THR A 144 -17.87 24.91 -24.92
CA THR A 144 -19.29 25.28 -24.94
C THR A 144 -19.41 26.57 -25.74
N HIS A 145 -19.33 26.44 -27.06
CA HIS A 145 -19.89 27.46 -27.91
C HIS A 145 -21.40 27.35 -27.70
N THR A 146 -22.04 28.41 -27.18
CA THR A 146 -23.49 28.56 -27.38
C THR A 146 -23.69 28.39 -28.86
N HIS A 147 -24.31 27.27 -29.24
CA HIS A 147 -24.43 26.90 -30.64
C HIS A 147 -24.95 28.15 -31.38
N THR A 148 -24.31 28.48 -32.49
CA THR A 148 -23.91 27.43 -33.43
C THR A 148 -22.44 27.38 -33.80
N HIS A 149 -21.63 26.57 -33.07
CA HIS A 149 -20.76 25.50 -33.62
C HIS A 149 -19.79 24.88 -32.58
N THR A 150 -19.73 23.54 -32.44
CA THR A 150 -18.85 22.82 -31.48
C THR A 150 -17.53 22.35 -32.12
N HIS A 151 -16.39 22.51 -31.42
CA HIS A 151 -15.09 21.92 -31.77
C HIS A 151 -14.45 21.23 -30.55
N THR A 152 -13.74 20.11 -30.76
CA THR A 152 -13.03 19.33 -29.72
C THR A 152 -11.52 19.35 -29.97
N HIS A 153 -10.73 19.71 -28.96
CA HIS A 153 -9.26 19.64 -28.99
C HIS A 153 -8.74 18.80 -27.81
N THR A 154 -7.72 17.98 -28.06
CA THR A 154 -7.04 17.14 -27.06
C THR A 154 -5.59 17.59 -26.95
N HIS A 155 -5.14 17.94 -25.75
CA HIS A 155 -3.73 18.25 -25.46
C HIS A 155 -3.21 17.32 -24.35
N THR A 156 -2.06 16.69 -24.61
CA THR A 156 -1.36 15.83 -23.66
C THR A 156 -0.13 16.58 -23.15
N HIS A 157 0.00 16.74 -21.82
CA HIS A 157 1.19 17.29 -21.18
C HIS A 157 1.83 16.26 -20.26
N THR A 158 3.13 16.03 -20.45
CA THR A 158 3.96 15.20 -19.59
C THR A 158 4.62 16.08 -18.51
N ALA A 159 4.57 15.67 -17.25
CA ALA A 159 5.32 16.34 -16.18
C ALA A 159 6.82 15.99 -16.28
N ARG A 160 7.68 16.98 -16.02
CA ARG A 160 9.13 16.79 -15.84
C ARG A 160 9.44 16.32 -14.42
#